data_AF-A0AA38Z2H8-F1
#
_entry.id   AF-A0AA38Z2H8-F1
#
_cell.length_a   1.000
_cell.length_b   1.000
_cell.length_c   1.000
_cell.angle_alpha   90.00
_cell.angle_beta   90.00
_cell.angle_gamma   90.00
#
_symmetry.space_group_name_H-M   'P 1'
#
loop_
_entity.id
_entity.type
_entity.pdbx_description
1 polymer ?
#
loop_
_entity_poly.entity_id
_entity_poly.type
_entity_poly.pdbx_seq_one_letter_code
_entity_poly.pdbx_strand_id
1 'polypeptide(L)'
;MFVATALFLKDTVTPLSGGQEKGDGLGSRRFVYRTVSLDDIKLIKNGMKTTINDVVMGVSLAGLSRYLNRRYGEDKEDKGATEKKNNLPKNIRLRATLLMNIRPSPGIHALADMMEKGSKAKWGNWIGSVLLPFVIALRDDPLDYVRQAKATIDRKKHSREAIFTFFIIKMVLKLFGIKAAAFLYHRVPNHTTMCFSNIIGPVEEIGFYGHPMVFLAPSVYGQPHGLMIHFQSYINKMTLVLSVKEEIVPDPHQLCNDLEESLKLIKDAVIAKGLVEENSTKST
;
A
#
# COMPACT_ATOMS: atom_id res chain seq x y z
N MET A 1 -7.22 10.64 14.85
CA MET A 1 -6.79 10.81 13.44
C MET A 1 -7.95 10.77 12.47
N PHE A 2 -8.73 9.68 12.39
CA PHE A 2 -9.87 9.58 11.46
C PHE A 2 -10.87 10.74 11.56
N VAL A 3 -11.39 11.04 12.76
CA VAL A 3 -12.34 12.15 12.96
C VAL A 3 -11.74 13.50 12.56
N ALA A 4 -10.53 13.82 13.02
CA ALA A 4 -9.84 15.04 12.61
C ALA A 4 -9.67 15.13 11.08
N THR A 5 -9.40 14.00 10.42
CA THR A 5 -9.32 13.90 8.95
C THR A 5 -10.68 14.14 8.32
N ALA A 6 -11.76 13.61 8.86
CA ALA A 6 -13.11 13.89 8.34
C ALA A 6 -13.48 15.38 8.45
N LEU A 7 -13.05 16.04 9.53
CA LEU A 7 -13.42 17.43 9.82
C LEU A 7 -12.54 18.44 9.06
N PHE A 8 -11.21 18.42 9.25
CA PHE A 8 -10.32 19.49 8.78
C PHE A 8 -8.88 19.08 8.39
N LEU A 9 -8.38 17.93 8.85
CA LEU A 9 -6.98 17.54 8.65
C LEU A 9 -6.72 17.00 7.24
N LYS A 10 -6.23 17.87 6.36
CA LYS A 10 -5.80 17.58 4.99
C LYS A 10 -4.30 17.25 4.90
N ASP A 11 -3.95 16.43 3.92
CA ASP A 11 -2.56 16.22 3.49
C ASP A 11 -1.97 17.46 2.82
N THR A 12 -0.64 17.51 2.76
CA THR A 12 0.07 18.57 2.04
C THR A 12 -0.23 18.43 0.55
N VAL A 13 -0.43 19.56 -0.15
CA VAL A 13 -0.53 19.55 -1.61
C VAL A 13 0.85 19.20 -2.17
N THR A 14 0.89 18.08 -2.88
CA THR A 14 2.08 17.53 -3.55
C THR A 14 1.77 17.23 -5.02
N PRO A 15 2.79 16.95 -5.87
CA PRO A 15 2.58 16.44 -7.22
C PRO A 15 1.64 15.22 -7.29
N LEU A 16 1.57 14.39 -6.23
CA LEU A 16 0.68 13.21 -6.16
C LEU A 16 -0.77 13.51 -5.74
N SER A 17 -1.07 14.76 -5.37
CA SER A 17 -2.41 15.19 -4.98
C SER A 17 -3.14 16.00 -6.06
N GLY A 18 -2.46 16.40 -7.14
CA GLY A 18 -3.07 17.06 -8.29
C GLY A 18 -3.52 18.50 -8.10
N GLY A 19 -3.19 19.16 -6.97
CA GLY A 19 -3.45 20.59 -6.76
C GLY A 19 -4.91 21.04 -6.67
N GLN A 20 -5.88 20.21 -7.05
CA GLN A 20 -7.31 20.55 -7.11
C GLN A 20 -8.14 19.79 -6.07
N GLU A 21 -9.37 20.28 -5.83
CA GLU A 21 -10.37 19.50 -5.11
C GLU A 21 -10.54 18.15 -5.82
N LYS A 22 -10.28 17.07 -5.10
CA LYS A 22 -10.43 15.71 -5.60
C LYS A 22 -11.90 15.53 -5.98
N GLY A 23 -12.16 15.54 -7.29
CA GLY A 23 -13.49 15.28 -7.84
C GLY A 23 -14.01 13.90 -7.44
N ASP A 24 -15.23 13.61 -7.88
CA ASP A 24 -16.00 12.37 -7.68
C ASP A 24 -15.30 11.04 -8.09
N GLY A 25 -14.09 11.10 -8.63
CA GLY A 25 -13.31 9.93 -9.07
C GLY A 25 -13.49 9.58 -10.55
N LEU A 26 -14.24 10.38 -11.33
CA LEU A 26 -14.60 10.13 -12.74
C LEU A 26 -13.51 10.50 -13.78
N GLY A 27 -12.22 10.37 -13.43
CA GLY A 27 -11.11 10.67 -14.33
C GLY A 27 -10.57 9.42 -15.04
N SER A 28 -10.01 9.59 -16.24
CA SER A 28 -9.29 8.51 -16.94
C SER A 28 -8.18 7.96 -16.04
N ARG A 29 -8.16 6.64 -15.86
CA ARG A 29 -7.16 5.96 -15.03
C ARG A 29 -6.32 5.03 -15.87
N ARG A 30 -5.01 5.15 -15.72
CA ARG A 30 -4.06 4.21 -16.27
C ARG A 30 -3.66 3.19 -15.22
N PHE A 31 -3.68 1.93 -15.64
CA PHE A 31 -3.17 0.82 -14.86
C PHE A 31 -1.83 0.40 -15.45
N VAL A 32 -0.81 0.34 -14.61
CA VAL A 32 0.49 -0.23 -14.94
C VAL A 32 0.88 -1.24 -13.88
N TYR A 33 1.69 -2.22 -14.25
CA TYR A 33 2.14 -3.23 -13.32
C TYR A 33 3.60 -3.61 -13.55
N ARG A 34 4.19 -4.18 -12.50
CA ARG A 34 5.48 -4.87 -12.52
C ARG A 34 5.37 -6.14 -11.70
N THR A 35 5.98 -7.20 -12.18
CA THR A 35 6.09 -8.45 -11.44
C THR A 35 7.50 -8.59 -10.93
N VAL A 36 7.63 -8.76 -9.62
CA VAL A 36 8.91 -8.96 -8.92
C VAL A 36 8.92 -10.30 -8.20
N SER A 37 10.10 -10.78 -7.85
CA SER A 37 10.27 -12.03 -7.09
C SER A 37 9.69 -11.90 -5.69
N LEU A 38 8.77 -12.79 -5.30
CA LEU A 38 8.31 -12.86 -3.91
C LEU A 38 9.44 -13.35 -3.00
N ASP A 39 10.37 -14.16 -3.51
CA ASP A 39 11.47 -14.69 -2.72
C ASP A 39 12.50 -13.61 -2.38
N ASP A 40 12.71 -12.62 -3.26
CA ASP A 40 13.50 -11.43 -2.95
C ASP A 40 12.89 -10.64 -1.77
N ILE A 41 11.56 -10.51 -1.76
CA ILE A 41 10.83 -9.85 -0.66
C ILE A 41 10.95 -10.68 0.63
N LYS A 42 10.84 -12.02 0.54
CA LYS A 42 11.03 -12.92 1.70
C LYS A 42 12.46 -12.86 2.24
N LEU A 43 13.47 -12.73 1.37
CA LEU A 43 14.87 -12.59 1.78
C LEU A 43 15.05 -11.32 2.62
N ILE A 44 14.54 -10.17 2.15
CA ILE A 44 14.57 -8.91 2.92
C ILE A 44 13.81 -9.07 4.23
N LYS A 45 12.61 -9.65 4.19
CA LYS A 45 11.77 -9.91 5.38
C LYS A 45 12.57 -10.70 6.42
N ASN A 46 13.20 -11.80 6.03
CA ASN A 46 13.94 -12.67 6.93
C ASN A 46 15.19 -11.96 7.48
N GLY A 47 16.01 -11.36 6.62
CA GLY A 47 17.23 -10.68 7.06
C GLY A 47 16.98 -9.46 7.95
N MET A 48 15.84 -8.78 7.75
CA MET A 48 15.43 -7.65 8.59
C MET A 48 14.52 -8.04 9.76
N LYS A 49 14.18 -9.34 9.91
CA LYS A 49 13.25 -9.86 10.94
C LYS A 49 11.91 -9.11 10.96
N THR A 50 11.34 -8.87 9.78
CA THR A 50 10.08 -8.13 9.57
C THR A 50 8.99 -9.00 8.93
N THR A 51 7.90 -8.39 8.47
CA THR A 51 6.84 -9.03 7.68
C THR A 51 6.84 -8.55 6.23
N ILE A 52 6.20 -9.29 5.33
CA ILE A 52 6.04 -8.89 3.92
C ILE A 52 5.41 -7.49 3.80
N ASN A 53 4.42 -7.18 4.65
CA ASN A 53 3.77 -5.85 4.69
C ASN A 53 4.77 -4.72 5.00
N ASP A 54 5.73 -4.98 5.91
CA ASP A 54 6.76 -4.01 6.27
C ASP A 54 7.71 -3.76 5.09
N VAL A 55 8.09 -4.83 4.37
CA VAL A 55 8.95 -4.73 3.19
C VAL A 55 8.27 -3.96 2.06
N VAL A 56 7.06 -4.34 1.65
CA VAL A 56 6.37 -3.68 0.53
C VAL A 56 6.02 -2.22 0.84
N MET A 57 5.71 -1.90 2.11
CA MET A 57 5.54 -0.51 2.53
C MET A 57 6.89 0.24 2.52
N GLY A 58 7.98 -0.38 2.95
CA GLY A 58 9.34 0.19 2.87
C GLY A 58 9.76 0.49 1.44
N VAL A 59 9.57 -0.46 0.52
CA VAL A 59 9.78 -0.28 -0.92
C VAL A 59 8.94 0.88 -1.46
N SER A 60 7.69 0.98 -1.03
CA SER A 60 6.80 2.07 -1.44
C SER A 60 7.23 3.43 -0.92
N LEU A 61 7.72 3.52 0.32
CA LEU A 61 8.32 4.75 0.86
C LEU A 61 9.54 5.17 0.04
N ALA A 62 10.43 4.24 -0.27
CA ALA A 62 11.64 4.49 -1.05
C ALA A 62 11.32 4.95 -2.47
N GLY A 63 10.48 4.21 -3.20
CA GLY A 63 10.13 4.53 -4.58
C GLY A 63 9.37 5.85 -4.69
N LEU A 64 8.41 6.11 -3.79
CA LEU A 64 7.70 7.40 -3.76
C LEU A 64 8.62 8.56 -3.40
N SER A 65 9.60 8.37 -2.51
CA SER A 65 10.55 9.42 -2.15
C SER A 65 11.47 9.76 -3.32
N ARG A 66 11.94 8.76 -4.08
CA ARG A 66 12.69 8.96 -5.32
C ARG A 66 11.86 9.68 -6.38
N TYR A 67 10.63 9.21 -6.61
CA TYR A 67 9.71 9.79 -7.59
C TYR A 67 9.40 11.26 -7.27
N LEU A 68 8.99 11.55 -6.03
CA LEU A 68 8.69 12.92 -5.60
C LEU A 68 9.93 13.81 -5.64
N ASN A 69 11.10 13.30 -5.25
CA ASN A 69 12.35 14.06 -5.33
C ASN A 69 12.67 14.48 -6.77
N ARG A 70 12.40 13.61 -7.74
CA ARG A 70 12.52 13.93 -9.17
C ARG A 70 11.52 15.01 -9.59
N ARG A 71 10.25 14.84 -9.23
CA ARG A 71 9.16 15.79 -9.57
C ARG A 71 9.36 17.18 -8.99
N TYR A 72 9.87 17.30 -7.76
CA TYR A 72 10.21 18.61 -7.16
C TYR A 72 11.53 19.20 -7.69
N GLY A 73 12.28 18.42 -8.48
CA GLY A 73 13.58 18.77 -9.03
C GLY A 73 13.61 18.94 -10.55
N GLU A 74 12.47 18.89 -11.25
CA GLU A 74 12.42 18.93 -12.72
C GLU A 74 13.14 20.15 -13.32
N ASP A 75 13.16 21.28 -12.61
CA ASP A 75 13.83 22.52 -13.03
C ASP A 75 15.23 22.71 -12.44
N LYS A 76 15.82 21.69 -11.79
CA LYS A 76 17.10 21.79 -11.08
C LYS A 76 18.12 20.80 -11.64
N GLU A 77 19.38 21.22 -11.75
CA GLU A 77 20.48 20.34 -12.12
C GLU A 77 20.58 19.13 -11.17
N ASP A 78 20.66 17.93 -11.73
CA ASP A 78 20.83 16.68 -10.97
C ASP A 78 22.26 16.59 -10.43
N LYS A 79 22.46 16.97 -9.16
CA LYS A 79 23.77 16.97 -8.48
C LYS A 79 23.95 15.78 -7.54
N GLY A 80 23.24 14.67 -7.77
CA GLY A 80 23.24 13.49 -6.91
C GLY A 80 22.45 13.72 -5.62
N ALA A 81 21.30 13.06 -5.49
CA ALA A 81 20.40 13.26 -4.36
C ALA A 81 20.80 12.39 -3.15
N THR A 82 20.97 13.03 -1.99
CA THR A 82 21.26 12.37 -0.69
C THR A 82 20.22 12.78 0.35
N GLU A 83 20.25 12.17 1.54
CA GLU A 83 19.37 12.58 2.64
C GLU A 83 19.53 14.07 3.00
N LYS A 84 20.74 14.62 2.90
CA LYS A 84 21.03 16.03 3.21
C LYS A 84 20.80 16.99 2.04
N LYS A 85 20.92 16.50 0.80
CA LYS A 85 20.84 17.32 -0.41
C LYS A 85 19.82 16.70 -1.36
N ASN A 86 18.58 17.16 -1.25
CA ASN A 86 17.48 16.69 -2.08
C ASN A 86 16.47 17.82 -2.35
N ASN A 87 15.53 17.53 -3.23
CA ASN A 87 14.51 18.47 -3.69
C ASN A 87 13.21 18.38 -2.87
N LEU A 88 13.14 17.51 -1.87
CA LEU A 88 11.92 17.28 -1.10
C LEU A 88 11.66 18.46 -0.15
N PRO A 89 10.45 19.05 -0.17
CA PRO A 89 10.02 19.99 0.86
C PRO A 89 10.07 19.38 2.27
N LYS A 90 10.41 20.21 3.26
CA LYS A 90 10.32 19.81 4.67
C LYS A 90 8.86 19.61 5.07
N ASN A 91 8.59 18.65 5.95
CA ASN A 91 7.28 18.42 6.59
C ASN A 91 6.12 18.07 5.64
N ILE A 92 6.38 17.30 4.57
CA ILE A 92 5.30 16.74 3.74
C ILE A 92 4.44 15.78 4.57
N ARG A 93 3.15 16.08 4.69
CA ARG A 93 2.16 15.14 5.20
C ARG A 93 1.57 14.36 4.04
N LEU A 94 1.99 13.11 3.91
CA LEU A 94 1.41 12.14 2.99
C LEU A 94 0.82 10.98 3.81
N ARG A 95 -0.48 10.71 3.62
CA ARG A 95 -1.16 9.57 4.22
C ARG A 95 -1.80 8.72 3.14
N ALA A 96 -1.69 7.41 3.29
CA ALA A 96 -2.42 6.44 2.51
C ALA A 96 -3.64 5.93 3.27
N THR A 97 -4.75 5.76 2.58
CA THR A 97 -5.87 4.98 3.09
C THR A 97 -5.60 3.50 2.83
N LEU A 98 -5.54 2.71 3.90
CA LEU A 98 -5.45 1.25 3.83
C LEU A 98 -6.78 0.66 4.33
N LEU A 99 -7.39 -0.19 3.51
CA LEU A 99 -8.56 -0.97 3.91
C LEU A 99 -8.11 -2.35 4.38
N MET A 100 -8.66 -2.80 5.49
CA MET A 100 -8.37 -4.13 6.02
C MET A 100 -9.66 -4.79 6.50
N ASN A 101 -9.74 -6.10 6.28
CA ASN A 101 -10.81 -6.89 6.85
C ASN A 101 -10.56 -7.00 8.36
N ILE A 102 -11.53 -6.56 9.17
CA ILE A 102 -11.48 -6.62 10.63
C ILE A 102 -12.07 -7.95 11.16
N ARG A 103 -12.61 -8.79 10.28
CA ARG A 103 -12.98 -10.16 10.66
C ARG A 103 -11.71 -10.94 11.01
N PRO A 104 -11.72 -11.78 12.06
CA PRO A 104 -10.69 -12.81 12.21
C PRO A 104 -10.58 -13.60 10.91
N SER A 105 -9.36 -13.78 10.38
CA SER A 105 -9.15 -14.55 9.15
C SER A 105 -9.77 -15.95 9.32
N PRO A 106 -10.81 -16.31 8.54
CA PRO A 106 -11.37 -17.65 8.64
C PRO A 106 -10.34 -18.65 8.14
N GLY A 107 -10.07 -19.70 8.93
CA GLY A 107 -9.34 -20.87 8.43
C GLY A 107 -10.17 -21.62 7.38
N ILE A 108 -9.56 -22.56 6.67
CA ILE A 108 -10.23 -23.37 5.62
C ILE A 108 -11.49 -24.07 6.18
N HIS A 109 -11.41 -24.62 7.40
CA HIS A 109 -12.57 -25.19 8.11
C HIS A 109 -13.71 -24.20 8.30
N ALA A 110 -13.40 -22.96 8.70
CA ALA A 110 -14.42 -21.93 8.87
C ALA A 110 -15.07 -21.49 7.55
N LEU A 111 -14.44 -21.76 6.40
CA LEU A 111 -15.04 -21.52 5.09
C LEU A 111 -15.98 -22.66 4.70
N ALA A 112 -15.60 -23.92 4.97
CA ALA A 112 -16.46 -25.09 4.78
C ALA A 112 -17.73 -24.99 5.64
N ASP A 113 -17.59 -24.62 6.92
CA ASP A 113 -18.71 -24.41 7.84
C ASP A 113 -19.63 -23.25 7.41
N MET A 114 -19.10 -22.28 6.66
CA MET A 114 -19.89 -21.19 6.06
C MET A 114 -20.66 -21.62 4.81
N MET A 115 -20.16 -22.63 4.10
CA MET A 115 -20.76 -23.18 2.89
C MET A 115 -21.83 -24.25 3.21
N GLU A 116 -21.91 -24.69 4.46
CA GLU A 116 -22.90 -25.66 4.91
C GLU A 116 -24.32 -25.11 4.87
N LYS A 117 -25.27 -25.94 4.42
CA LYS A 117 -26.66 -25.56 4.21
C LYS A 117 -27.33 -25.26 5.56
N GLY A 118 -27.82 -24.03 5.74
CA GLY A 118 -28.42 -23.58 7.00
C GLY A 118 -27.45 -22.97 8.00
N SER A 119 -26.18 -22.75 7.61
CA SER A 119 -25.19 -22.07 8.42
C SER A 119 -25.65 -20.66 8.81
N LYS A 120 -25.59 -20.33 10.12
CA LYS A 120 -25.83 -18.98 10.66
C LYS A 120 -24.62 -18.06 10.48
N ALA A 121 -23.56 -18.54 9.82
CA ALA A 121 -22.34 -17.77 9.65
C ALA A 121 -22.62 -16.54 8.77
N LYS A 122 -22.19 -15.37 9.26
CA LYS A 122 -22.41 -14.10 8.55
C LYS A 122 -21.51 -14.03 7.32
N TRP A 123 -22.12 -14.02 6.14
CA TRP A 123 -21.45 -13.77 4.88
C TRP A 123 -21.04 -12.30 4.74
N GLY A 124 -19.96 -12.04 3.99
CA GLY A 124 -19.49 -10.69 3.63
C GLY A 124 -18.25 -10.19 4.38
N ASN A 125 -17.69 -9.09 3.89
CA ASN A 125 -16.49 -8.45 4.45
C ASN A 125 -16.84 -7.41 5.50
N TRP A 126 -16.06 -7.36 6.59
CA TRP A 126 -16.15 -6.29 7.58
C TRP A 126 -14.92 -5.43 7.39
N ILE A 127 -15.06 -4.32 6.66
CA ILE A 127 -13.91 -3.53 6.23
C ILE A 127 -13.75 -2.34 7.17
N GLY A 128 -12.61 -2.29 7.84
CA GLY A 128 -12.11 -1.11 8.55
C GLY A 128 -11.09 -0.37 7.70
N SER A 129 -10.87 0.91 8.03
CA SER A 129 -9.85 1.74 7.38
C SER A 129 -8.79 2.21 8.37
N VAL A 130 -7.55 2.29 7.91
CA VAL A 130 -6.40 2.83 8.64
C VAL A 130 -5.76 3.92 7.80
N LEU A 131 -5.42 5.04 8.44
CA LEU A 131 -4.68 6.12 7.79
C LEU A 131 -3.19 5.91 8.04
N LEU A 132 -2.49 5.32 7.07
CA LEU A 132 -1.06 5.04 7.16
C LEU A 132 -0.24 6.29 6.80
N PRO A 133 0.60 6.82 7.70
CA PRO A 133 1.51 7.90 7.34
C PRO A 133 2.65 7.36 6.47
N PHE A 134 2.89 8.04 5.35
CA PHE A 134 4.04 7.82 4.49
C PHE A 134 4.99 9.00 4.68
N VAL A 135 6.08 8.75 5.39
CA VAL A 135 7.10 9.78 5.63
C VAL A 135 8.03 9.79 4.43
N ILE A 136 7.79 10.75 3.55
CA ILE A 136 8.58 10.94 2.34
C ILE A 136 9.91 11.61 2.69
N ALA A 137 11.00 10.89 2.48
CA ALA A 137 12.36 11.33 2.72
C ALA A 137 13.33 10.45 1.94
N LEU A 138 14.43 11.01 1.43
CA LEU A 138 15.55 10.19 0.97
C LEU A 138 16.34 9.69 2.18
N ARG A 139 16.84 8.45 2.09
CA ARG A 139 17.65 7.80 3.12
C ARG A 139 18.96 7.34 2.50
N ASP A 140 20.05 7.58 3.21
CA ASP A 140 21.37 7.09 2.79
C ASP A 140 21.48 5.57 3.00
N ASP A 141 20.86 5.01 4.05
CA ASP A 141 20.70 3.56 4.24
C ASP A 141 19.34 3.07 3.70
N PRO A 142 19.28 2.27 2.62
CA PRO A 142 18.02 1.73 2.09
C PRO A 142 17.21 0.93 3.12
N LEU A 143 17.87 0.32 4.11
CA LEU A 143 17.20 -0.49 5.12
C LEU A 143 16.35 0.36 6.09
N ASP A 144 16.61 1.66 6.19
CA ASP A 144 15.84 2.56 7.06
C ASP A 144 14.38 2.69 6.61
N TYR A 145 14.09 2.56 5.31
CA TYR A 145 12.71 2.53 4.83
C TYR A 145 11.93 1.34 5.41
N VAL A 146 12.54 0.16 5.49
CA VAL A 146 11.91 -1.05 6.04
C VAL A 146 11.77 -0.94 7.56
N ARG A 147 12.78 -0.41 8.27
CA ARG A 147 12.71 -0.15 9.71
C ARG A 147 11.58 0.83 10.04
N GLN A 148 11.47 1.90 9.26
CA GLN A 148 10.42 2.91 9.43
C GLN A 148 9.03 2.36 9.11
N ALA A 149 8.90 1.56 8.05
CA ALA A 149 7.65 0.88 7.72
C ALA A 149 7.20 -0.03 8.86
N LYS A 150 8.11 -0.88 9.39
CA LYS A 150 7.84 -1.75 10.53
C LYS A 150 7.35 -0.97 11.75
N ALA A 151 8.09 0.06 12.17
CA ALA A 151 7.69 0.88 13.32
C ALA A 151 6.31 1.54 13.13
N THR A 152 6.01 1.98 11.91
CA THR A 152 4.72 2.58 11.56
C THR A 152 3.59 1.56 11.59
N ILE A 153 3.78 0.40 10.98
CA ILE A 153 2.79 -0.68 10.90
C ILE A 153 2.51 -1.24 12.29
N ASP A 154 3.54 -1.54 13.09
CA ASP A 154 3.38 -2.09 14.42
C ASP A 154 2.58 -1.13 15.32
N ARG A 155 2.91 0.18 15.30
CA ARG A 155 2.12 1.21 15.98
C ARG A 155 0.66 1.23 15.50
N LYS A 156 0.43 1.09 14.19
CA LYS A 156 -0.93 1.12 13.62
C LYS A 156 -1.74 -0.13 13.96
N LYS A 157 -1.12 -1.31 14.00
CA LYS A 157 -1.76 -2.55 14.50
C LYS A 157 -2.23 -2.37 15.95
N HIS A 158 -1.42 -1.77 16.81
CA HIS A 158 -1.79 -1.53 18.21
C HIS A 158 -2.87 -0.46 18.40
N SER A 159 -3.03 0.47 17.44
CA SER A 159 -4.01 1.57 17.54
C SER A 159 -5.48 1.15 17.46
N ARG A 160 -5.77 -0.07 16.98
CA ARG A 160 -7.14 -0.55 16.69
C ARG A 160 -7.95 0.38 15.78
N GLU A 161 -7.29 1.24 15.01
CA GLU A 161 -7.94 2.27 14.18
C GLU A 161 -8.97 1.66 13.21
N ALA A 162 -8.66 0.52 12.59
CA ALA A 162 -9.59 -0.18 11.68
C ALA A 162 -10.92 -0.55 12.34
N ILE A 163 -10.87 -1.00 13.60
CA ILE A 163 -12.06 -1.38 14.36
C ILE A 163 -12.87 -0.12 14.67
N PHE A 164 -12.23 0.94 15.16
CA PHE A 164 -12.90 2.20 15.45
C PHE A 164 -13.52 2.84 14.21
N THR A 165 -12.84 2.85 13.07
CA THR A 165 -13.38 3.44 11.84
C THR A 165 -14.60 2.65 11.33
N PHE A 166 -14.57 1.32 11.40
CA PHE A 166 -15.74 0.49 11.10
C PHE A 166 -16.93 0.85 12.00
N PHE A 167 -16.72 0.97 13.31
CA PHE A 167 -17.78 1.34 14.24
C PHE A 167 -18.33 2.75 13.99
N ILE A 168 -17.46 3.73 13.73
CA ILE A 168 -17.87 5.11 13.42
C ILE A 168 -18.75 5.13 12.16
N ILE A 169 -18.31 4.50 11.07
CA ILE A 169 -19.07 4.46 9.81
C ILE A 169 -20.42 3.76 10.02
N LYS A 170 -20.44 2.63 10.74
CA LYS A 170 -21.67 1.89 11.04
C LYS A 170 -22.63 2.69 11.91
N MET A 171 -22.12 3.45 12.89
CA MET A 171 -22.92 4.33 13.73
C MET A 171 -23.53 5.46 12.90
N VAL A 172 -22.74 6.11 12.04
CA VAL A 172 -23.23 7.18 11.14
C VAL A 172 -24.31 6.65 10.21
N LEU A 173 -24.10 5.47 9.62
CA LEU A 173 -25.10 4.81 8.78
C LEU A 173 -26.42 4.57 9.51
N LYS A 174 -26.37 4.11 10.76
CA LYS A 174 -27.57 3.81 11.56
C LYS A 174 -28.30 5.07 12.03
N LEU A 175 -27.57 6.10 12.45
CA LEU A 175 -28.16 7.30 13.05
C LEU A 175 -28.56 8.35 12.02
N PHE A 176 -27.80 8.49 10.95
CA PHE A 176 -27.95 9.58 9.96
C PHE A 176 -28.22 9.08 8.53
N GLY A 177 -28.31 7.76 8.34
CA GLY A 177 -28.65 7.14 7.07
C GLY A 177 -27.49 7.06 6.07
N ILE A 178 -27.79 6.47 4.90
CA ILE A 178 -26.79 6.13 3.88
C ILE A 178 -26.12 7.37 3.27
N LYS A 179 -26.85 8.49 3.12
CA LYS A 179 -26.30 9.72 2.54
C LYS A 179 -25.16 10.28 3.39
N ALA A 180 -25.34 10.33 4.71
CA ALA A 180 -24.31 10.79 5.65
C ALA A 180 -23.11 9.84 5.71
N ALA A 181 -23.36 8.53 5.69
CA ALA A 181 -22.29 7.54 5.66
C ALA A 181 -21.46 7.61 4.36
N ALA A 182 -22.13 7.76 3.21
CA ALA A 182 -21.46 7.95 1.91
C ALA A 182 -20.64 9.24 1.89
N PHE A 183 -21.20 10.36 2.39
CA PHE A 183 -20.45 11.61 2.53
C PHE A 183 -19.16 11.40 3.34
N LEU A 184 -19.24 10.77 4.51
CA LEU A 184 -18.06 10.50 5.34
C LEU A 184 -17.06 9.57 4.63
N TYR A 185 -17.56 8.56 3.90
CA TYR A 185 -16.75 7.62 3.14
C TYR A 185 -15.95 8.30 2.03
N HIS A 186 -16.49 9.33 1.37
CA HIS A 186 -15.75 10.13 0.37
C HIS A 186 -14.86 11.20 1.03
N ARG A 187 -15.33 11.82 2.11
CA ARG A 187 -14.67 12.94 2.80
C ARG A 187 -13.26 12.60 3.28
N VAL A 188 -13.09 11.45 3.92
CA VAL A 188 -11.79 11.06 4.51
C VAL A 188 -10.75 10.76 3.42
N PRO A 189 -11.02 9.90 2.41
CA PRO A 189 -10.18 9.75 1.22
C PRO A 189 -9.82 11.06 0.52
N ASN A 190 -10.75 12.02 0.41
CA ASN A 190 -10.46 13.32 -0.19
C ASN A 190 -9.41 14.15 0.58
N HIS A 191 -9.17 13.82 1.85
CA HIS A 191 -8.19 14.48 2.71
C HIS A 191 -6.86 13.73 2.85
N THR A 192 -6.73 12.55 2.24
CA THR A 192 -5.51 11.76 2.22
C THR A 192 -4.94 11.72 0.80
N THR A 193 -3.67 11.38 0.62
CA THR A 193 -3.00 11.54 -0.69
C THR A 193 -3.26 10.36 -1.62
N MET A 194 -3.17 9.13 -1.12
CA MET A 194 -3.23 7.91 -1.93
C MET A 194 -3.98 6.77 -1.24
N CYS A 195 -4.22 5.69 -1.99
CA CYS A 195 -4.63 4.41 -1.44
C CYS A 195 -3.47 3.40 -1.49
N PHE A 196 -3.41 2.52 -0.49
CA PHE A 196 -2.41 1.46 -0.41
C PHE A 196 -3.08 0.13 -0.08
N SER A 197 -2.63 -0.96 -0.69
CA SER A 197 -3.16 -2.30 -0.45
C SER A 197 -2.08 -3.36 -0.64
N ASN A 198 -2.11 -4.40 0.19
CA ASN A 198 -1.37 -5.64 -0.04
C ASN A 198 -2.27 -6.83 0.30
N ILE A 199 -2.46 -7.73 -0.65
CA ILE A 199 -3.32 -8.90 -0.50
C ILE A 199 -2.52 -10.16 -0.80
N ILE A 200 -2.58 -11.11 0.13
CA ILE A 200 -2.03 -12.45 -0.07
C ILE A 200 -2.95 -13.18 -1.03
N GLY A 201 -2.41 -13.61 -2.17
CA GLY A 201 -3.15 -14.45 -3.12
C GLY A 201 -2.83 -15.93 -2.98
N PRO A 202 -3.31 -16.73 -3.95
CA PRO A 202 -3.12 -18.16 -3.96
C PRO A 202 -1.63 -18.53 -3.89
N VAL A 203 -1.33 -19.52 -3.04
CA VAL A 203 0.02 -20.08 -2.89
C VAL A 203 0.27 -21.27 -3.84
N GLU A 204 -0.80 -21.77 -4.43
CA GLU A 204 -0.82 -22.87 -5.41
C GLU A 204 -1.30 -22.36 -6.77
N GLU A 205 -1.00 -23.12 -7.81
CA GLU A 205 -1.55 -22.87 -9.13
C GLU A 205 -3.07 -23.04 -9.10
N ILE A 206 -3.78 -22.11 -9.74
CA ILE A 206 -5.24 -22.14 -9.82
C ILE A 206 -5.61 -22.00 -11.28
N GLY A 207 -6.74 -22.58 -11.67
CA GLY A 207 -7.25 -22.50 -13.02
C GLY A 207 -8.72 -22.11 -13.06
N PHE A 208 -9.17 -21.70 -14.24
CA PHE A 208 -10.56 -21.40 -14.52
C PHE A 208 -11.02 -22.31 -15.68
N TYR A 209 -12.00 -23.19 -15.41
CA TYR A 209 -12.49 -24.18 -16.39
C TYR A 209 -11.37 -25.01 -17.06
N GLY A 210 -10.37 -25.45 -16.28
CA GLY A 210 -9.24 -26.24 -16.79
C GLY A 210 -8.12 -25.42 -17.43
N HIS A 211 -8.25 -24.09 -17.54
CA HIS A 211 -7.18 -23.21 -18.01
C HIS A 211 -6.35 -22.68 -16.83
N PRO A 212 -5.03 -22.95 -16.79
CA PRO A 212 -4.18 -22.46 -15.71
C PRO A 212 -4.06 -20.94 -15.75
N MET A 213 -4.11 -20.32 -14.58
CA MET A 213 -3.93 -18.87 -14.43
C MET A 213 -2.44 -18.54 -14.43
N VAL A 214 -1.99 -17.77 -15.41
CA VAL A 214 -0.56 -17.40 -15.55
C VAL A 214 -0.20 -16.06 -14.92
N PHE A 215 -1.20 -15.21 -14.67
CA PHE A 215 -1.02 -13.83 -14.23
C PHE A 215 -2.20 -13.34 -13.38
N LEU A 216 -1.89 -12.56 -12.34
CA LEU A 216 -2.88 -11.97 -11.45
C LEU A 216 -2.45 -10.54 -11.08
N ALA A 217 -3.32 -9.56 -11.38
CA ALA A 217 -3.09 -8.14 -11.15
C ALA A 217 -4.39 -7.37 -10.83
N PRO A 218 -5.02 -7.62 -9.67
CA PRO A 218 -6.24 -6.94 -9.29
C PRO A 218 -5.97 -5.47 -8.97
N SER A 219 -6.93 -4.62 -9.30
CA SER A 219 -6.98 -3.22 -8.85
C SER A 219 -8.43 -2.76 -8.74
N VAL A 220 -8.65 -1.56 -8.20
CA VAL A 220 -9.99 -0.99 -7.99
C VAL A 220 -10.10 0.38 -8.66
N TYR A 221 -11.35 0.75 -8.96
CA TYR A 221 -11.73 2.01 -9.58
C TYR A 221 -12.74 2.75 -8.69
N GLY A 222 -12.85 4.08 -8.88
CA GLY A 222 -13.82 4.93 -8.18
C GLY A 222 -13.29 5.61 -6.92
N GLN A 223 -12.04 5.34 -6.52
CA GLN A 223 -11.37 6.07 -5.46
C GLN A 223 -11.06 7.52 -5.89
N PRO A 224 -11.22 8.51 -4.99
CA PRO A 224 -10.92 9.90 -5.30
C PRO A 224 -9.42 10.20 -5.41
N HIS A 225 -8.55 9.27 -4.98
CA HIS A 225 -7.10 9.45 -5.02
C HIS A 225 -6.53 9.43 -6.43
N GLY A 226 -5.52 10.27 -6.66
CA GLY A 226 -4.74 10.28 -7.90
C GLY A 226 -3.87 9.03 -8.08
N LEU A 227 -3.45 8.40 -6.97
CA LEU A 227 -2.60 7.23 -6.97
C LEU A 227 -3.17 6.14 -6.05
N MET A 228 -3.12 4.90 -6.53
CA MET A 228 -3.31 3.71 -5.73
C MET A 228 -2.20 2.70 -6.01
N ILE A 229 -1.59 2.17 -4.95
CA ILE A 229 -0.54 1.15 -5.01
C ILE A 229 -1.10 -0.15 -4.44
N HIS A 230 -1.04 -1.22 -5.21
CA HIS A 230 -1.42 -2.56 -4.80
C HIS A 230 -0.26 -3.53 -4.93
N PHE A 231 -0.16 -4.42 -3.95
CA PHE A 231 0.67 -5.61 -4.01
C PHE A 231 -0.25 -6.83 -3.96
N GLN A 232 -0.03 -7.77 -4.87
CA GLN A 232 -0.77 -9.02 -4.93
C GLN A 232 0.23 -10.17 -5.14
N SER A 233 0.28 -11.11 -4.19
CA SER A 233 1.07 -12.32 -4.39
C SER A 233 0.29 -13.36 -5.19
N TYR A 234 1.01 -14.13 -6.02
CA TYR A 234 0.51 -15.34 -6.66
C TYR A 234 1.69 -16.32 -6.82
N ILE A 235 1.60 -17.48 -6.16
CA ILE A 235 2.70 -18.47 -6.08
C ILE A 235 3.98 -17.81 -5.54
N ASN A 236 5.05 -17.71 -6.36
CA ASN A 236 6.33 -17.11 -6.02
C ASN A 236 6.52 -15.72 -6.65
N LYS A 237 5.45 -15.13 -7.19
CA LYS A 237 5.46 -13.82 -7.82
C LYS A 237 4.72 -12.82 -6.94
N MET A 238 5.26 -11.60 -6.89
CA MET A 238 4.56 -10.44 -6.35
C MET A 238 4.28 -9.47 -7.49
N THR A 239 3.01 -9.20 -7.76
CA THR A 239 2.61 -8.19 -8.74
C THR A 239 2.35 -6.87 -8.02
N LEU A 240 3.15 -5.87 -8.34
CA LEU A 240 2.91 -4.46 -8.03
C LEU A 240 2.00 -3.87 -9.10
N VAL A 241 0.83 -3.35 -8.72
CA VAL A 241 -0.11 -2.68 -9.63
C VAL A 241 -0.30 -1.24 -9.17
N LEU A 242 -0.10 -0.31 -10.10
CA LEU A 242 -0.42 1.11 -9.91
C LEU A 242 -1.67 1.46 -10.69
N SER A 243 -2.63 2.10 -10.03
CA SER A 243 -3.74 2.77 -10.68
C SER A 243 -3.58 4.27 -10.50
N VAL A 244 -3.37 5.00 -11.59
CA VAL A 244 -3.08 6.43 -11.54
C VAL A 244 -4.07 7.24 -12.37
N LYS A 245 -4.33 8.48 -11.96
CA LYS A 245 -4.85 9.52 -12.87
C LYS A 245 -3.65 10.11 -13.62
N GLU A 246 -3.68 10.07 -14.95
CA GLU A 246 -2.55 10.52 -15.78
C GLU A 246 -2.23 12.01 -15.59
N GLU A 247 -3.25 12.83 -15.31
CA GLU A 247 -3.09 14.25 -14.98
C GLU A 247 -2.27 14.51 -13.68
N ILE A 248 -2.19 13.52 -12.79
CA ILE A 248 -1.48 13.62 -11.50
C ILE A 248 -0.12 12.91 -11.57
N VAL A 249 -0.09 11.73 -12.18
CA VAL A 249 1.12 10.93 -12.38
C VAL A 249 1.28 10.72 -13.89
N PRO A 250 1.96 11.64 -14.61
CA PRO A 250 2.07 11.60 -16.07
C PRO A 250 2.97 10.46 -16.56
N ASP A 251 3.88 9.98 -15.72
CA ASP A 251 4.91 8.98 -16.02
C ASP A 251 4.78 7.73 -15.11
N PRO A 252 3.64 7.00 -15.15
CA PRO A 252 3.40 5.89 -14.22
C PRO A 252 4.38 4.74 -14.34
N HIS A 253 4.95 4.51 -15.53
CA HIS A 253 6.00 3.50 -15.72
C HIS A 253 7.29 3.88 -14.99
N GLN A 254 7.62 5.17 -14.90
CA GLN A 254 8.79 5.62 -14.14
C GLN A 254 8.59 5.39 -12.65
N LEU A 255 7.39 5.65 -12.11
CA LEU A 255 7.07 5.33 -10.72
C LEU A 255 7.15 3.82 -10.45
N CYS A 256 6.69 2.98 -11.38
CA CYS A 256 6.88 1.52 -11.31
C CYS A 256 8.36 1.13 -11.25
N ASN A 257 9.18 1.69 -12.14
CA ASN A 257 10.62 1.43 -12.18
C ASN A 257 11.30 1.90 -10.89
N ASP A 258 10.88 3.04 -10.32
CA ASP A 258 11.43 3.55 -9.05
C ASP A 258 11.10 2.63 -7.86
N LEU A 259 9.92 1.99 -7.86
CA LEU A 259 9.54 0.99 -6.86
C LEU A 259 10.33 -0.31 -7.01
N GLU A 260 10.50 -0.80 -8.24
CA GLU A 260 11.28 -2.00 -8.54
C GLU A 260 12.76 -1.82 -8.19
N GLU A 261 13.36 -0.70 -8.60
CA GLU A 261 14.75 -0.37 -8.25
C GLU A 261 14.93 -0.22 -6.74
N SER A 262 13.95 0.36 -6.04
CA SER A 262 14.00 0.46 -4.57
C SER A 262 13.99 -0.91 -3.90
N LEU A 263 13.22 -1.88 -4.42
CA LEU A 263 13.27 -3.26 -3.93
C LEU A 263 14.66 -3.86 -4.11
N LYS A 264 15.26 -3.66 -5.29
CA LYS A 264 16.61 -4.14 -5.59
C LYS A 264 17.65 -3.53 -4.64
N LEU A 265 17.67 -2.21 -4.47
CA LEU A 265 18.61 -1.53 -3.57
C LEU A 265 18.47 -1.98 -2.12
N ILE A 266 17.24 -2.21 -1.64
CA ILE A 266 17.00 -2.74 -0.29
C ILE A 266 17.53 -4.17 -0.18
N LYS A 267 17.28 -5.03 -1.19
CA LYS A 267 17.81 -6.40 -1.22
C LYS A 267 19.33 -6.41 -1.18
N ASP A 268 19.96 -5.64 -2.05
CA ASP A 268 21.41 -5.57 -2.16
C ASP A 268 22.03 -5.07 -0.84
N ALA A 269 21.38 -4.12 -0.15
CA ALA A 269 21.81 -3.66 1.17
C ALA A 269 21.68 -4.74 2.27
N VAL A 270 20.65 -5.61 2.23
CA VAL A 270 20.53 -6.74 3.16
C VAL A 270 21.67 -7.74 2.94
N ILE A 271 21.99 -8.05 1.69
CA ILE A 271 23.07 -8.97 1.31
C ILE A 271 24.44 -8.39 1.70
N ALA A 272 24.71 -7.14 1.32
CA ALA A 272 25.98 -6.48 1.59
C ALA A 272 26.29 -6.35 3.09
N LYS A 273 25.26 -6.26 3.94
CA LYS A 273 25.41 -6.22 5.41
C LYS A 273 25.45 -7.61 6.06
N GLY A 274 25.45 -8.69 5.28
CA GLY A 274 25.50 -10.07 5.80
C GLY A 274 24.30 -10.43 6.66
N LEU A 275 23.14 -9.83 6.41
CA LEU A 275 21.92 -10.04 7.22
C LEU A 275 21.12 -11.27 6.78
N VAL A 276 21.50 -11.90 5.67
CA VAL A 276 20.88 -13.15 5.21
C VAL A 276 21.55 -14.30 5.95
N GLU A 277 20.78 -15.08 6.70
CA GLU A 277 21.28 -16.37 7.18
C GLU A 277 21.57 -17.24 5.94
N GLU A 278 22.81 -17.70 5.78
CA GLU A 278 23.08 -18.82 4.87
C GLU A 278 22.17 -19.96 5.31
N ASN A 279 21.11 -20.22 4.53
CA ASN A 279 20.37 -21.45 4.68
C ASN A 279 21.40 -22.56 4.48
N SER A 280 21.85 -23.18 5.57
CA SER A 280 22.64 -24.40 5.50
C SER A 280 21.84 -25.34 4.63
N THR A 281 22.36 -25.63 3.44
CA THR A 281 21.98 -26.79 2.65
C THR A 281 22.15 -28.01 3.53
N LYS A 282 21.12 -28.36 4.31
CA LYS A 282 20.97 -29.71 4.83
C LYS A 282 20.44 -30.56 3.69
N SER A 283 21.39 -30.93 2.83
CA SER A 283 21.32 -32.17 2.07
C SER A 283 21.33 -33.32 3.08
N THR A 284 20.19 -33.98 3.21
CA THR A 284 20.07 -35.40 3.57
C THR A 284 18.77 -35.90 2.96
#